data_AF-A0A417YRR4-F1
#
_entry.id   AF-A0A417YRR4-F1
#
_cell.length_a   1.000
_cell.length_b   1.000
_cell.length_c   1.000
_cell.angle_alpha   90.00
_cell.angle_beta   90.00
_cell.angle_gamma   90.00
#
_symmetry.space_group_name_H-M   'P 1'
#
loop_
_entity.id
_entity.type
_entity.pdbx_description
1 polymer ?
#
loop_
_entity_poly.entity_id
_entity_poly.type
_entity_poly.pdbx_seq_one_letter_code
_entity_poly.pdbx_strand_id
1 'polypeptide(L)'
;MNFKALQKRAKETKVSEKTGKVARKKRFGKTIGHRAPAMFVSILEQKVKSLGGSFKRVNTQTFKASQYCHVRNDFTKKPLSERWHVIDDETRVQRDLYSAFLLMNANSLGTTKAKRDTCLKTFPLFKSLHDQEINSVKKEKRRIFNSGIKL
;
A
#
# COMPACT_ATOMS: atom_id res chain seq x y z
N MET A 1 -0.05 -6.18 7.70
CA MET A 1 -0.65 -7.37 7.05
C MET A 1 -0.08 -8.62 7.70
N ASN A 2 -0.91 -9.59 8.10
CA ASN A 2 -0.44 -10.84 8.71
C ASN A 2 -0.50 -11.96 7.65
N PHE A 3 0.64 -12.32 7.07
CA PHE A 3 0.70 -13.32 6.00
C PHE A 3 0.28 -14.71 6.48
N LYS A 4 0.65 -15.11 7.70
CA LYS A 4 0.25 -16.38 8.32
C LYS A 4 -1.27 -16.49 8.44
N ALA A 5 -1.94 -15.40 8.81
CA ALA A 5 -3.40 -15.35 8.86
C ALA A 5 -4.03 -15.49 7.46
N LEU A 6 -3.46 -14.83 6.44
CA LEU A 6 -3.97 -14.88 5.06
C LEU A 6 -3.80 -16.25 4.39
N GLN A 7 -2.82 -17.05 4.81
CA GLN A 7 -2.65 -18.42 4.31
C GLN A 7 -3.84 -19.32 4.66
N LYS A 8 -4.54 -19.05 5.76
CA LYS A 8 -5.67 -19.86 6.22
C LYS A 8 -6.84 -19.78 5.22
N ARG A 9 -7.44 -20.94 4.92
CA ARG A 9 -8.68 -21.03 4.15
C ARG A 9 -9.82 -20.42 4.96
N ALA A 10 -10.72 -19.67 4.29
CA ALA A 10 -11.94 -19.19 4.93
C ALA A 10 -12.78 -20.35 5.49
N LYS A 11 -13.32 -20.20 6.69
CA LYS A 11 -14.16 -21.22 7.34
C LYS A 11 -15.56 -21.23 6.73
N GLU A 12 -16.16 -20.07 6.58
CA GLU A 12 -17.51 -19.90 6.06
C GLU A 12 -17.63 -20.30 4.58
N THR A 13 -18.76 -20.91 4.25
CA THR A 13 -19.22 -21.14 2.87
C THR A 13 -20.12 -19.96 2.49
N LYS A 14 -19.86 -19.35 1.33
CA LYS A 14 -20.68 -18.25 0.82
C LYS A 14 -21.47 -18.72 -0.40
N VAL A 15 -22.67 -18.18 -0.59
CA VAL A 15 -23.45 -18.35 -1.81
C VAL A 15 -23.32 -17.08 -2.64
N SER A 16 -23.14 -17.24 -3.96
CA SER A 16 -23.01 -16.12 -4.88
C SER A 16 -24.37 -15.47 -5.12
N GLU A 17 -24.52 -14.20 -4.75
CA GLU A 17 -25.75 -13.42 -5.01
C GLU A 17 -26.09 -13.36 -6.51
N LYS A 18 -25.09 -13.34 -7.39
CA LYS A 18 -25.28 -13.26 -8.84
C LYS A 18 -25.77 -14.56 -9.48
N THR A 19 -25.40 -15.71 -8.92
CA THR A 19 -25.58 -17.01 -9.59
C THR A 19 -26.33 -18.05 -8.75
N GLY A 20 -26.64 -17.75 -7.48
CA GLY A 20 -27.27 -18.68 -6.53
C GLY A 20 -26.42 -19.89 -6.12
N LYS A 21 -25.23 -20.07 -6.71
CA LYS A 21 -24.35 -21.23 -6.50
C LYS A 21 -23.40 -21.01 -5.33
N VAL A 22 -23.00 -22.10 -4.68
CA VAL A 22 -21.97 -22.11 -3.64
C VAL A 22 -20.65 -21.58 -4.20
N ALA A 23 -20.16 -20.48 -3.65
CA ALA A 23 -18.92 -19.86 -4.05
C ALA A 23 -17.71 -20.63 -3.48
N ARG A 24 -16.62 -20.67 -4.25
CA ARG A 24 -15.36 -21.25 -3.77
C ARG A 24 -14.86 -20.47 -2.55
N LYS A 25 -14.55 -21.19 -1.46
CA LYS A 25 -13.97 -20.58 -0.26
C LYS A 25 -12.67 -19.84 -0.59
N LYS A 26 -12.56 -18.62 -0.08
CA LYS A 26 -11.40 -17.74 -0.25
C LYS A 26 -10.12 -18.38 0.30
N ARG A 27 -9.04 -18.37 -0.49
CA ARG A 27 -7.71 -18.91 -0.16
C ARG A 27 -6.64 -18.00 -0.79
N PHE A 28 -5.70 -17.50 0.00
CA PHE A 28 -4.57 -16.72 -0.53
C PHE A 28 -3.24 -17.48 -0.58
N GLY A 29 -3.18 -18.72 -0.09
CA GLY A 29 -1.94 -19.51 -0.03
C GLY A 29 -1.18 -19.56 -1.35
N LYS A 30 -1.86 -19.86 -2.47
CA LYS A 30 -1.24 -19.89 -3.81
C LYS A 30 -0.65 -18.53 -4.20
N THR A 31 -1.41 -17.45 -4.02
CA THR A 31 -0.95 -16.09 -4.33
C THR A 31 0.22 -15.67 -3.44
N ILE A 32 0.19 -16.00 -2.15
CA ILE A 32 1.28 -15.70 -1.21
C ILE A 32 2.53 -16.47 -1.58
N GLY A 33 2.42 -17.76 -1.92
CA GLY A 33 3.55 -18.57 -2.39
C GLY A 33 4.16 -17.99 -3.67
N HIS A 34 3.32 -17.63 -4.65
CA HIS A 34 3.78 -17.02 -5.91
C HIS A 34 4.40 -15.63 -5.73
N ARG A 35 3.84 -14.78 -4.86
CA ARG A 35 4.32 -13.40 -4.65
C ARG A 35 5.47 -13.31 -3.64
N ALA A 36 5.63 -14.33 -2.79
CA ALA A 36 6.67 -14.46 -1.77
C ALA A 36 7.00 -13.16 -1.00
N PRO A 37 6.02 -12.40 -0.48
CA PRO A 37 6.27 -11.06 0.04
C PRO A 37 7.18 -11.04 1.27
N ALA A 38 7.12 -12.06 2.13
CA ALA A 38 8.01 -12.17 3.28
C ALA A 38 9.47 -12.38 2.84
N MET A 39 9.70 -13.25 1.85
CA MET A 39 11.03 -13.52 1.30
C MET A 39 11.59 -12.28 0.61
N PHE A 40 10.79 -11.57 -0.18
CA PHE A 40 11.19 -10.29 -0.79
C PHE A 40 11.69 -9.30 0.26
N VAL A 41 10.93 -9.10 1.34
CA VAL A 41 11.31 -8.17 2.42
C VAL A 41 12.58 -8.63 3.14
N SER A 42 12.74 -9.93 3.39
CA SER A 42 13.97 -10.47 4.01
C SER A 42 15.20 -10.29 3.13
N ILE A 43 15.09 -10.56 1.82
CA ILE A 43 16.18 -10.34 0.87
C ILE A 43 16.55 -8.85 0.80
N LEU A 44 15.54 -7.97 0.76
CA LEU A 44 15.77 -6.52 0.76
C LEU A 44 16.49 -6.07 2.04
N GLU A 45 16.05 -6.53 3.20
CA GLU A 45 16.69 -6.24 4.48
C GLU A 45 18.15 -6.71 4.51
N GLN A 46 18.43 -7.93 4.04
CA GLN A 46 19.78 -8.47 3.96
C GLN A 46 20.67 -7.60 3.05
N LYS A 47 20.19 -7.25 1.85
CA LYS A 47 20.94 -6.42 0.90
C LYS A 47 21.20 -5.01 1.42
N VAL A 48 20.23 -4.40 2.10
CA VAL A 48 20.41 -3.07 2.70
C VAL A 48 21.50 -3.13 3.77
N LYS A 49 21.48 -4.13 4.65
CA LYS A 49 22.49 -4.29 5.71
C LYS A 49 23.87 -4.61 5.16
N SER A 50 23.97 -5.46 4.13
CA SER A 50 25.27 -5.80 3.52
C SER A 50 25.97 -4.61 2.87
N LEU A 51 25.20 -3.60 2.46
CA LEU A 51 25.71 -2.34 1.90
C LEU A 51 25.92 -1.26 2.97
N GLY A 52 25.89 -1.61 4.26
CA GLY A 52 26.05 -0.66 5.38
C GLY A 52 24.83 0.22 5.66
N GLY A 53 23.71 -0.03 4.99
CA GLY A 53 22.46 0.70 5.19
C GLY A 53 21.66 0.24 6.42
N SER A 54 20.65 1.04 6.79
CA SER A 54 19.72 0.69 7.87
C SER A 54 18.36 0.27 7.30
N PHE A 55 17.77 -0.80 7.87
CA PHE A 55 16.45 -1.29 7.51
C PHE A 55 15.52 -1.24 8.72
N LYS A 56 14.41 -0.52 8.61
CA LYS A 56 13.42 -0.39 9.70
C LYS A 56 12.09 -1.00 9.29
N ARG A 57 11.57 -1.89 10.13
CA ARG A 57 10.23 -2.47 9.98
C ARG A 57 9.22 -1.60 10.75
N VAL A 58 8.11 -1.25 10.10
CA VAL A 58 7.00 -0.53 10.75
C VAL A 58 5.92 -1.49 11.23
N ASN A 59 5.24 -1.13 12.32
CA ASN A 59 4.05 -1.88 12.73
C ASN A 59 2.87 -1.48 11.83
N THR A 60 2.61 -2.30 10.83
CA THR A 60 1.53 -2.06 9.86
C THR A 60 0.12 -2.00 10.47
N GLN A 61 -0.11 -2.55 11.67
CA GLN A 61 -1.42 -2.53 12.34
C GLN A 61 -1.71 -1.17 12.96
N THR A 62 -0.68 -0.52 13.53
CA THR A 62 -0.80 0.80 14.13
C THR A 62 -0.62 1.90 13.09
N PHE A 63 0.35 1.74 12.18
CA PHE A 63 0.69 2.74 11.17
C PHE A 63 -0.43 3.01 10.16
N LYS A 64 -1.13 1.96 9.70
CA LYS A 64 -2.29 2.04 8.78
C LYS A 64 -2.09 3.01 7.60
N ALA A 65 -0.93 2.97 6.93
CA ALA A 65 -0.53 3.93 5.89
C ALA A 65 -1.58 4.10 4.77
N SER A 66 -2.21 3.01 4.35
CA SER A 66 -3.22 3.04 3.29
C SER A 66 -4.51 3.78 3.67
N GLN A 67 -4.74 3.99 4.97
CA GLN A 67 -5.93 4.61 5.53
C GLN A 67 -5.69 6.06 5.98
N TYR A 68 -4.48 6.39 6.44
CA TYR A 68 -4.15 7.70 6.99
C TYR A 68 -4.15 8.80 5.92
N CYS A 69 -4.59 10.01 6.30
CA CYS A 69 -4.45 11.23 5.50
C CYS A 69 -3.66 12.28 6.30
N HIS A 70 -2.54 12.79 5.77
CA HIS A 70 -1.74 13.78 6.50
C HIS A 70 -2.39 15.17 6.54
N VAL A 71 -3.23 15.50 5.55
CA VAL A 71 -3.95 16.79 5.50
C VAL A 71 -5.06 16.83 6.53
N ARG A 72 -5.98 15.85 6.49
CA ARG A 72 -7.10 15.73 7.44
C ARG A 72 -6.68 15.22 8.83
N ASN A 73 -5.50 14.61 8.93
CA ASN A 73 -4.97 13.99 10.14
C ASN A 73 -5.87 12.89 10.73
N ASP A 74 -6.51 12.12 9.87
CA ASP A 74 -7.46 11.08 10.23
C ASP A 74 -7.18 9.78 9.47
N PHE A 75 -7.94 8.73 9.80
CA PHE A 75 -7.87 7.44 9.14
C PHE A 75 -9.21 7.10 8.52
N THR A 76 -9.23 6.89 7.20
CA THR A 76 -10.42 6.43 6.49
C THR A 76 -10.17 5.03 5.93
N LYS A 77 -11.03 4.08 6.28
CA LYS A 77 -10.97 2.73 5.70
C LYS A 77 -11.35 2.82 4.22
N LYS A 78 -10.57 2.14 3.37
CA LYS A 78 -10.78 2.10 1.92
C LYS A 78 -10.89 0.66 1.43
N PRO A 79 -11.80 0.34 0.49
CA PRO A 79 -11.82 -0.97 -0.15
C PRO A 79 -10.54 -1.20 -0.97
N LEU A 80 -10.19 -2.46 -1.19
CA LEU A 80 -8.97 -2.80 -1.93
C LEU A 80 -8.99 -2.28 -3.37
N SER A 81 -10.17 -2.16 -3.98
CA SER A 81 -10.40 -1.63 -5.33
C SER A 81 -10.15 -0.13 -5.46
N GLU A 82 -10.18 0.64 -4.37
CA GLU A 82 -9.96 2.08 -4.39
C GLU A 82 -8.46 2.38 -4.38
N ARG A 83 -7.86 2.58 -5.56
CA ARG A 83 -6.40 2.72 -5.72
C ARG A 83 -5.89 4.15 -5.74
N TRP A 84 -6.79 5.11 -5.68
CA TRP A 84 -6.47 6.53 -5.57
C TRP A 84 -6.86 7.01 -4.18
N HIS A 85 -5.98 7.77 -3.54
CA HIS A 85 -6.31 8.51 -2.34
C HIS A 85 -6.69 9.93 -2.74
N VAL A 86 -7.94 10.30 -2.46
CA VAL A 86 -8.41 11.68 -2.54
C VAL A 86 -8.05 12.38 -1.24
N ILE A 87 -7.29 13.47 -1.36
CA ILE A 87 -6.89 14.32 -0.24
C ILE A 87 -7.94 15.41 -0.05
N ASP A 88 -8.27 16.10 -1.13
CA ASP A 88 -9.30 17.12 -1.30
C ASP A 88 -9.86 17.02 -2.73
N ASP A 89 -10.74 17.95 -3.11
CA ASP A 89 -11.47 17.90 -4.39
C ASP A 89 -10.56 17.99 -5.63
N GLU A 90 -9.41 18.65 -5.51
CA GLU A 90 -8.46 18.85 -6.62
C GLU A 90 -7.29 17.87 -6.56
N THR A 91 -7.00 17.33 -5.38
CA THR A 91 -5.79 16.58 -5.11
C THR A 91 -6.09 15.11 -4.89
N ARG A 92 -5.65 14.29 -5.87
CA ARG A 92 -5.56 12.84 -5.71
C ARG A 92 -4.16 12.32 -5.98
N VAL A 93 -3.80 11.25 -5.29
CA VAL A 93 -2.52 10.56 -5.42
C VAL A 93 -2.73 9.05 -5.45
N GLN A 94 -1.85 8.32 -6.12
CA GLN A 94 -1.91 6.86 -6.16
C GLN A 94 -1.66 6.32 -4.75
N ARG A 95 -2.55 5.45 -4.26
CA ARG A 95 -2.62 5.05 -2.85
C ARG A 95 -1.37 4.34 -2.35
N ASP A 96 -0.71 3.55 -3.20
CA ASP A 96 0.49 2.81 -2.80
C ASP A 96 1.71 3.72 -2.73
N LEU A 97 1.87 4.61 -3.71
CA LEU A 97 2.88 5.67 -3.70
C LEU A 97 2.70 6.57 -2.47
N TYR A 98 1.46 6.95 -2.18
CA TYR A 98 1.15 7.74 -1.00
C TYR A 98 1.44 6.98 0.31
N SER A 99 1.15 5.68 0.36
CA SER A 99 1.52 4.85 1.52
C SER A 99 3.04 4.81 1.71
N ALA A 100 3.81 4.72 0.63
CA ALA A 100 5.28 4.78 0.68
C ALA A 100 5.78 6.15 1.14
N PHE A 101 5.19 7.25 0.64
CA PHE A 101 5.45 8.61 1.08
C PHE A 101 5.23 8.80 2.59
N LEU A 102 4.14 8.25 3.13
CA LEU A 102 3.86 8.29 4.56
C LEU A 102 4.91 7.51 5.36
N LEU A 103 5.34 6.34 4.86
CA LEU A 103 6.39 5.52 5.48
C LEU A 103 7.75 6.21 5.47
N MET A 104 8.10 6.92 4.40
CA MET A 104 9.31 7.74 4.31
C MET A 104 9.32 8.84 5.38
N ASN A 105 8.15 9.41 5.68
CA ASN A 105 7.95 10.41 6.72
C ASN A 105 7.62 9.81 8.10
N ALA A 106 7.96 8.54 8.36
CA ALA A 106 7.79 7.93 9.67
C ALA A 106 8.70 8.58 10.73
N ASN A 107 8.33 8.45 12.00
CA ASN A 107 9.19 8.93 13.08
C ASN A 107 10.51 8.15 13.18
N SER A 108 11.56 8.82 13.67
CA SER A 108 12.93 8.29 13.79
C SER A 108 13.00 7.03 14.66
N LEU A 109 12.13 6.95 15.67
CA LEU A 109 11.99 5.80 16.57
C LEU A 109 11.38 4.58 15.89
N GLY A 110 10.70 4.74 14.74
CA GLY A 110 9.80 3.72 14.20
C GLY A 110 8.69 3.46 15.22
N THR A 111 7.41 3.49 14.90
CA THR A 111 6.81 2.40 14.11
C THR A 111 5.29 2.54 14.09
N THR A 112 4.71 3.66 14.54
CA THR A 112 3.26 3.73 14.81
C THR A 112 2.48 4.74 13.98
N LYS A 113 3.11 5.82 13.47
CA LYS A 113 2.45 6.79 12.58
C LYS A 113 3.46 7.64 11.81
N ALA A 114 3.00 8.27 10.73
CA ALA A 114 3.74 9.29 10.01
C ALA A 114 3.86 10.59 10.84
N LYS A 115 4.95 11.33 10.67
CA LYS A 115 5.13 12.67 11.24
C LYS A 115 4.45 13.69 10.33
N ARG A 116 3.31 14.22 10.76
CA ARG A 116 2.48 15.13 9.97
C ARG A 116 3.27 16.34 9.46
N ASP A 117 4.08 16.97 10.32
CA ASP A 117 4.83 18.17 9.93
C ASP A 117 5.85 17.88 8.82
N THR A 118 6.49 16.71 8.86
CA THR A 118 7.41 16.27 7.81
C THR A 118 6.67 15.93 6.53
N CYS A 119 5.48 15.32 6.63
CA CYS A 119 4.60 15.12 5.47
C CYS A 119 4.22 16.46 4.84
N LEU A 120 3.76 17.44 5.62
CA LEU A 120 3.36 18.76 5.10
C LEU A 120 4.53 19.44 4.35
N LYS A 121 5.75 19.36 4.90
CA LYS A 121 6.95 19.92 4.27
C LYS A 121 7.38 19.21 2.99
N THR A 122 7.25 17.88 2.92
CA THR A 122 7.77 17.07 1.81
C THR A 122 6.72 16.75 0.75
N PHE A 123 5.43 16.96 1.04
CA PHE A 123 4.33 16.63 0.14
C PHE A 123 4.37 17.37 -1.21
N PRO A 124 4.71 18.67 -1.30
CA PRO A 124 4.77 19.36 -2.59
C PRO A 124 5.74 18.70 -3.58
N LEU A 125 6.95 18.35 -3.12
CA LEU A 125 7.93 17.65 -3.94
C LEU A 125 7.44 16.25 -4.34
N PHE A 126 6.90 15.49 -3.38
CA PHE A 126 6.30 14.19 -3.66
C PHE A 126 5.20 14.28 -4.72
N LYS A 127 4.30 15.28 -4.62
CA LYS A 127 3.18 15.47 -5.55
C LYS A 127 3.67 15.77 -6.96
N SER A 128 4.67 16.65 -7.09
CA SER A 128 5.28 16.97 -8.38
C SER A 128 5.86 15.73 -9.06
N LEU A 129 6.69 14.95 -8.34
CA LEU A 129 7.31 13.74 -8.87
C LEU A 129 6.27 12.65 -9.17
N HIS A 130 5.27 12.51 -8.29
CA HIS A 130 4.16 11.60 -8.49
C HIS A 130 3.41 11.91 -9.80
N ASP A 131 3.03 13.17 -10.03
CA ASP A 131 2.26 13.54 -11.21
C ASP A 131 3.04 13.35 -12.50
N GLN A 132 4.33 13.70 -12.48
CA GLN A 132 5.24 13.43 -13.58
C GLN A 132 5.26 11.93 -13.91
N GLU A 133 5.44 11.07 -12.92
CA GLU A 133 5.47 9.62 -13.13
C GLU A 133 4.13 9.07 -13.65
N ILE A 134 3.00 9.52 -13.10
CA ILE A 134 1.67 9.13 -13.59
C ILE A 134 1.46 9.54 -15.05
N ASN A 135 1.91 10.75 -15.42
CA ASN A 135 1.81 11.24 -16.78
C ASN A 135 2.71 10.46 -17.74
N SER A 136 3.94 10.13 -17.33
CA SER A 136 4.85 9.27 -18.11
C SER A 136 4.24 7.89 -18.34
N VAL A 137 3.71 7.25 -17.29
CA VAL A 137 3.02 5.95 -17.40
C VAL A 137 1.90 5.98 -18.43
N LYS A 138 1.07 7.04 -18.42
CA LYS A 138 -0.04 7.20 -19.37
C LYS A 138 0.46 7.45 -20.78
N LYS A 139 1.41 8.36 -20.96
CA LYS A 139 2.01 8.69 -22.26
C LYS A 139 2.62 7.45 -22.93
N GLU A 140 3.34 6.65 -22.15
CA GLU A 140 3.97 5.39 -22.59
C GLU A 140 2.98 4.23 -22.74
N LYS A 141 1.71 4.42 -22.34
CA LYS A 141 0.70 3.35 -22.24
C LYS A 141 1.21 2.14 -21.46
N ARG A 142 2.02 2.38 -20.42
CA ARG A 142 2.69 1.34 -19.64
C ARG A 142 1.70 0.67 -18.70
N ARG A 143 1.44 -0.61 -18.92
CA ARG A 143 0.48 -1.38 -18.12
C ARG A 143 1.04 -1.72 -16.74
N ILE A 144 0.59 -0.99 -15.71
CA ILE A 144 0.90 -1.31 -14.31
C ILE A 144 -0.27 -2.07 -13.68
N PHE A 145 -0.07 -3.36 -13.42
CA PHE A 145 -1.10 -4.22 -12.84
C PHE A 145 -1.54 -3.74 -11.45
N ASN A 146 -2.86 -3.81 -11.21
CA ASN A 146 -3.48 -3.43 -9.95
C ASN A 146 -3.15 -2.00 -9.48
N SER A 147 -2.72 -1.09 -10.36
CA SER A 147 -2.36 0.29 -9.98
C SER A 147 -3.57 1.21 -9.85
N GLY A 148 -4.65 0.90 -10.56
CA GLY A 148 -5.80 1.81 -10.77
C GLY A 148 -5.50 2.97 -11.72
N ILE A 149 -4.32 2.99 -12.35
CA ILE A 149 -3.98 3.93 -13.41
C ILE A 149 -4.68 3.44 -14.67
N LYS A 150 -5.56 4.28 -15.22
CA LYS A 150 -6.19 4.06 -16.52
C LYS A 150 -5.31 4.68 -17.59
N LEU A 151 -5.04 3.92 -18.65
CA LEU A 151 -4.30 4.33 -19.84
C LEU A 151 -5.25 4.96 -20.84
#